data_AF-A0A0K0SW03-F1
#
_entry.id   AF-A0A0K0SW03-F1
#
_cell.length_a   1.000
_cell.length_b   1.000
_cell.length_c   1.000
_cell.angle_alpha   90.00
_cell.angle_beta   90.00
_cell.angle_gamma   90.00
#
_symmetry.space_group_name_H-M   'P 1'
#
loop_
_entity.id
_entity.type
_entity.pdbx_description
1 polymer ?
#
loop_
_entity_poly.entity_id
_entity_poly.type
_entity_poly.pdbx_seq_one_letter_code
_entity_poly.pdbx_strand_id
1 'polypeptide(L)'
;MVTAEQLMIEAGLRPTQARTAVLTTLINSHTALSQPEILNALQGVKEIDRVTVYRVLDWLQENALIHKISTEDRAWKYQLNSPKRSFKTPSTSSPGMLNNHGHAHLLCQSCGTVLCIHELAAHIPQAIFDTYQVSNIEISLKGLCPDCQKAAAVAHA
;
A
#
# COMPACT_ATOMS: atom_id res chain seq x y z
N MET A 1 -12.12 15.28 4.82
CA MET A 1 -11.65 14.03 4.19
C MET A 1 -11.28 14.35 2.76
N VAL A 2 -10.10 13.95 2.30
CA VAL A 2 -9.65 14.20 0.91
C VAL A 2 -10.34 13.21 -0.02
N THR A 3 -10.87 13.68 -1.16
CA THR A 3 -11.52 12.81 -2.15
C THR A 3 -10.51 12.26 -3.16
N ALA A 4 -10.84 11.14 -3.80
CA ALA A 4 -10.04 10.58 -4.88
C ALA A 4 -9.82 11.57 -6.03
N GLU A 5 -10.85 12.36 -6.35
CA GLU A 5 -10.78 13.41 -7.38
C GLU A 5 -9.79 14.50 -7.00
N GLN A 6 -9.83 14.96 -5.74
CA GLN A 6 -8.90 15.97 -5.24
C GLN A 6 -7.45 15.50 -5.34
N LEU A 7 -7.15 14.26 -4.90
CA LEU A 7 -5.81 13.69 -4.99
C LEU A 7 -5.31 13.61 -6.44
N MET A 8 -6.18 13.21 -7.37
CA MET A 8 -5.80 13.14 -8.78
C MET A 8 -5.58 14.53 -9.38
N ILE A 9 -6.45 15.50 -9.08
CA ILE A 9 -6.33 16.88 -9.58
C ILE A 9 -5.06 17.54 -9.05
N GLU A 10 -4.76 17.41 -7.76
CA GLU A 10 -3.54 17.92 -7.15
C GLU A 10 -2.27 17.29 -7.75
N ALA A 11 -2.36 16.02 -8.16
CA ALA A 11 -1.29 15.32 -8.88
C ALA A 11 -1.22 15.68 -10.38
N GLY A 12 -2.09 16.57 -10.89
CA GLY A 12 -2.15 16.94 -12.31
C GLY A 12 -2.75 15.86 -13.22
N LEU A 13 -3.53 14.95 -12.65
CA LEU A 13 -4.10 13.79 -13.33
C LEU A 13 -5.59 13.99 -13.58
N ARG A 14 -6.09 13.40 -14.67
CA ARG A 14 -7.51 13.46 -15.03
C ARG A 14 -8.34 12.39 -14.28
N PRO A 15 -9.32 12.77 -13.45
CA PRO A 15 -10.27 11.84 -12.88
C PRO A 15 -11.17 11.22 -13.95
N THR A 16 -11.57 9.97 -13.75
CA THR A 16 -12.60 9.27 -14.53
C THR A 16 -13.44 8.47 -13.54
N GLN A 17 -14.66 8.09 -13.90
CA GLN A 17 -15.51 7.29 -13.02
C GLN A 17 -14.80 6.04 -12.48
N ALA A 18 -14.12 5.29 -13.35
CA ALA A 18 -13.37 4.10 -12.94
C ALA A 18 -12.20 4.41 -11.99
N ARG A 19 -11.39 5.44 -12.32
CA ARG A 19 -10.25 5.85 -11.46
C ARG A 19 -10.71 6.33 -10.09
N THR A 20 -11.75 7.17 -10.08
CA THR A 20 -12.35 7.70 -8.86
C THR A 20 -12.90 6.56 -8.00
N ALA A 21 -13.61 5.61 -8.60
CA ALA A 21 -14.19 4.48 -7.87
C ALA A 21 -13.10 3.61 -7.21
N VAL A 22 -12.10 3.16 -7.99
CA VAL A 22 -11.01 2.32 -7.45
C VAL A 22 -10.21 3.04 -6.37
N LEU A 23 -9.83 4.30 -6.61
CA LEU A 23 -9.04 5.06 -5.63
C LEU A 23 -9.85 5.35 -4.37
N THR A 24 -11.17 5.60 -4.49
CA THR A 24 -12.05 5.78 -3.33
C THR A 24 -12.13 4.51 -2.48
N THR A 25 -12.21 3.33 -3.10
CA THR A 25 -12.15 2.05 -2.38
C THR A 25 -10.87 1.93 -1.55
N LEU A 26 -9.73 2.34 -2.10
CA LEU A 26 -8.44 2.31 -1.39
C LEU A 26 -8.35 3.38 -0.30
N ILE A 27 -8.85 4.61 -0.53
CA ILE A 27 -8.89 5.68 0.49
C ILE A 27 -9.70 5.25 1.72
N ASN A 28 -10.80 4.53 1.49
CA ASN A 28 -11.69 4.09 2.58
C ASN A 28 -11.20 2.81 3.28
N SER A 29 -10.10 2.20 2.81
CA SER A 29 -9.56 0.99 3.41
C SER A 29 -8.45 1.29 4.41
N HIS A 30 -8.56 0.72 5.60
CA HIS A 30 -7.50 0.77 6.61
C HIS A 30 -6.39 -0.28 6.39
N THR A 31 -6.62 -1.24 5.49
CA THR A 31 -5.68 -2.34 5.18
C THR A 31 -5.44 -2.41 3.68
N ALA A 32 -4.34 -3.04 3.26
CA ALA A 32 -4.09 -3.23 1.84
C ALA A 32 -5.09 -4.23 1.26
N LEU A 33 -5.64 -3.90 0.09
CA LEU A 33 -6.66 -4.71 -0.59
C LEU A 33 -6.07 -5.44 -1.79
N SER A 34 -6.45 -6.70 -1.95
CA SER A 34 -6.21 -7.48 -3.17
C SER A 34 -7.17 -7.07 -4.29
N GLN A 35 -6.86 -7.45 -5.53
CA GLN A 35 -7.76 -7.17 -6.66
C GLN A 35 -9.16 -7.79 -6.47
N PRO A 36 -9.31 -9.05 -6.00
CA PRO A 36 -10.63 -9.60 -5.71
C PRO A 36 -11.42 -8.80 -4.67
N GLU A 37 -10.76 -8.31 -3.61
CA GLU A 37 -11.41 -7.47 -2.58
C GLU A 37 -11.88 -6.14 -3.19
N ILE A 38 -11.06 -5.50 -4.02
CA ILE A 38 -11.43 -4.26 -4.73
C ILE A 38 -12.59 -4.51 -5.69
N LEU A 39 -12.55 -5.60 -6.45
CA LEU A 39 -13.64 -5.96 -7.36
C LEU A 39 -14.94 -6.22 -6.62
N ASN A 40 -14.87 -6.91 -5.48
CA ASN A 40 -16.02 -7.17 -4.62
C ASN A 40 -16.61 -5.85 -4.11
N ALA A 41 -15.78 -4.94 -3.61
CA ALA A 41 -16.22 -3.62 -3.14
C ALA A 41 -16.85 -2.74 -4.24
N LEU A 42 -16.56 -3.03 -5.51
CA LEU A 42 -17.11 -2.33 -6.68
C LEU A 42 -18.31 -3.04 -7.32
N GLN A 43 -18.77 -4.16 -6.76
CA GLN A 43 -19.97 -4.85 -7.24
C GLN A 43 -21.18 -3.91 -7.15
N GLY A 44 -21.77 -3.59 -8.31
CA GLY A 44 -22.90 -2.66 -8.43
C GLY A 44 -22.54 -1.30 -9.02
N VAL A 45 -21.25 -0.98 -9.15
CA VAL A 45 -20.82 0.17 -9.98
C VAL A 45 -20.90 -0.25 -11.45
N LYS A 46 -21.86 0.34 -12.16
CA LYS A 46 -22.07 0.07 -13.59
C LYS A 46 -20.79 0.38 -14.38
N GLU A 47 -20.48 -0.45 -15.37
CA GLU A 47 -19.39 -0.24 -16.36
C GLU A 47 -17.94 -0.40 -15.85
N ILE A 48 -17.71 -0.96 -14.66
CA ILE A 48 -16.36 -1.32 -14.19
C ILE A 48 -16.20 -2.84 -14.19
N ASP A 49 -15.45 -3.35 -15.15
CA ASP A 49 -15.11 -4.77 -15.22
C ASP A 49 -13.74 -5.08 -14.58
N ARG A 50 -13.40 -6.37 -14.54
CA ARG A 50 -12.12 -6.85 -14.04
C ARG A 50 -10.94 -6.16 -14.73
N VAL A 51 -10.93 -6.14 -16.06
CA VAL A 51 -9.81 -5.60 -16.86
C VAL A 51 -9.59 -4.12 -16.56
N THR A 52 -10.68 -3.37 -16.40
CA THR A 52 -10.69 -1.96 -16.05
C THR A 52 -10.04 -1.73 -14.68
N VAL A 53 -10.38 -2.55 -13.67
CA VAL A 53 -9.74 -2.45 -12.34
C VAL A 53 -8.23 -2.68 -12.43
N TYR A 54 -7.76 -3.70 -13.17
CA TYR A 54 -6.31 -3.92 -13.33
C TYR A 54 -5.61 -2.72 -13.98
N ARG A 55 -6.15 -2.20 -15.09
CA ARG A 55 -5.58 -1.03 -15.77
C ARG A 55 -5.56 0.21 -14.90
N VAL A 56 -6.60 0.41 -14.08
CA VAL A 56 -6.66 1.53 -13.15
C VAL A 56 -5.63 1.37 -12.03
N LEU A 57 -5.46 0.17 -11.47
CA LEU A 57 -4.45 -0.09 -10.44
C LEU A 57 -3.03 0.14 -10.96
N ASP A 58 -2.71 -0.37 -12.16
CA ASP A 58 -1.42 -0.14 -12.80
C ASP A 58 -1.19 1.37 -13.03
N TRP A 59 -2.19 2.07 -13.56
CA TRP A 59 -2.12 3.52 -13.78
C TRP A 59 -1.95 4.31 -12.46
N LEU A 60 -2.67 3.96 -11.39
CA LEU A 60 -2.53 4.60 -10.08
C LEU A 60 -1.14 4.35 -9.49
N GLN A 61 -0.57 3.16 -9.69
CA GLN A 61 0.77 2.81 -9.25
C GLN A 61 1.84 3.59 -10.03
N GLU A 62 1.73 3.66 -11.36
CA GLU A 62 2.62 4.43 -12.24
C GLU A 62 2.64 5.92 -11.86
N ASN A 63 1.50 6.44 -11.40
CA ASN A 63 1.35 7.83 -10.96
C ASN A 63 1.60 8.02 -9.45
N ALA A 64 2.16 7.00 -8.77
CA ALA A 64 2.53 7.04 -7.36
C ALA A 64 1.39 7.44 -6.40
N LEU A 65 0.13 7.19 -6.76
CA LEU A 65 -1.01 7.38 -5.85
C LEU A 65 -1.20 6.18 -4.91
N ILE A 66 -0.76 5.00 -5.34
CA ILE A 66 -0.82 3.76 -4.58
C ILE A 66 0.52 3.03 -4.67
N HIS A 67 0.72 2.05 -3.80
CA HIS A 67 1.81 1.08 -3.90
C HIS A 67 1.26 -0.34 -3.91
N LYS A 68 2.08 -1.27 -4.40
CA LYS A 68 1.76 -2.67 -4.58
C LYS A 68 2.66 -3.51 -3.68
N ILE A 69 2.08 -4.48 -3.00
CA ILE A 69 2.69 -5.26 -1.93
C ILE A 69 2.62 -6.73 -2.32
N SER A 70 3.77 -7.40 -2.32
CA SER A 70 3.82 -8.85 -2.52
C SER A 70 3.45 -9.57 -1.24
N THR A 71 2.54 -10.52 -1.30
CA THR A 71 2.18 -11.38 -0.17
C THR A 71 2.63 -12.82 -0.42
N GLU A 72 2.76 -13.61 0.65
CA GLU A 72 3.27 -14.99 0.58
C GLU A 72 2.37 -15.92 -0.25
N ASP A 73 1.07 -15.63 -0.27
CA ASP A 73 0.06 -16.31 -1.09
C ASP A 73 0.16 -15.97 -2.59
N ARG A 74 1.20 -15.24 -3.02
CA ARG A 74 1.43 -14.74 -4.39
C ARG A 74 0.34 -13.80 -4.89
N ALA A 75 -0.58 -13.36 -4.02
CA ALA A 75 -1.48 -12.28 -4.35
C ALA A 75 -0.73 -10.95 -4.30
N TRP A 76 -1.27 -9.96 -5.00
CA TRP A 76 -0.81 -8.58 -4.88
C TRP A 76 -1.85 -7.80 -4.10
N LYS A 77 -1.39 -7.06 -3.10
CA LYS A 77 -2.22 -6.13 -2.36
C LYS A 77 -1.82 -4.70 -2.66
N TYR A 78 -2.78 -3.78 -2.56
CA TYR A 78 -2.63 -2.39 -2.93
C TYR A 78 -3.08 -1.52 -1.78
N GLN A 79 -2.37 -0.42 -1.54
CA GLN A 79 -2.73 0.55 -0.52
C GLN A 79 -2.41 1.96 -1.00
N LEU A 80 -3.19 2.93 -0.51
CA LEU A 80 -2.98 4.35 -0.76
C LEU A 80 -1.57 4.76 -0.30
N ASN A 81 -0.90 5.60 -1.10
CA ASN A 81 0.30 6.28 -0.63
C ASN A 81 -0.07 7.41 0.32
N SER A 82 0.57 7.46 1.49
CA SER A 82 0.41 8.60 2.40
C SER A 82 0.84 9.90 1.69
N PRO A 83 0.05 11.00 1.74
CA PRO A 83 0.29 12.24 0.98
C PRO A 83 1.63 12.93 1.30
N LYS A 84 2.32 12.55 2.38
CA LYS A 84 3.69 13.02 2.66
C LYS A 84 4.76 12.34 1.79
N ARG A 85 4.42 11.34 0.97
CA ARG A 85 5.35 10.64 0.10
C ARG A 85 5.30 11.18 -1.32
N SER A 86 6.10 12.21 -1.59
CA SER A 86 6.63 12.39 -2.95
C SER A 86 7.85 11.47 -3.08
N PHE A 87 7.71 10.37 -3.82
CA PHE A 87 8.85 9.53 -4.22
C PHE A 87 9.86 10.30 -5.10
N LYS A 88 9.59 11.56 -5.45
CA LYS A 88 10.46 12.41 -6.28
C LYS A 88 11.41 13.33 -5.51
N THR A 89 11.37 13.38 -4.19
CA THR A 89 12.29 14.23 -3.42
C THR A 89 13.15 13.39 -2.48
N PRO A 90 14.46 13.22 -2.74
CA PRO A 90 15.37 12.71 -1.74
C PRO A 90 15.43 13.74 -0.62
N SER A 91 14.82 13.43 0.52
CA SER A 91 14.95 14.21 1.74
C SER A 91 16.39 14.10 2.25
N THR A 92 17.11 15.21 2.15
CA THR A 92 18.47 15.38 2.66
C THR A 92 18.48 15.31 4.19
N SER A 93 18.77 14.15 4.76
CA SER A 93 19.17 14.07 6.16
C SER A 93 19.98 12.79 6.40
N SER A 94 21.29 12.95 6.60
CA SER A 94 22.22 11.93 7.11
C SER A 94 22.43 10.67 6.24
N PRO A 95 23.67 10.40 5.78
CA PRO A 95 24.04 9.08 5.28
C PRO A 95 23.66 7.99 6.31
N GLY A 96 22.90 6.98 5.88
CA GLY A 96 22.48 5.86 6.74
C GLY A 96 21.12 6.00 7.43
N MET A 97 20.39 7.12 7.22
CA MET A 97 19.01 7.27 7.72
C MET A 97 18.01 7.34 6.56
N LEU A 98 17.05 6.42 6.53
CA LEU A 98 16.05 6.31 5.47
C LEU A 98 14.85 7.22 5.76
N ASN A 99 15.00 8.50 5.45
CA ASN A 99 13.94 9.49 5.70
C ASN A 99 12.76 9.35 4.72
N ASN A 100 12.97 8.62 3.62
CA ASN A 100 12.01 8.41 2.53
C ASN A 100 11.50 6.96 2.38
N HIS A 101 12.06 6.01 3.14
CA HIS A 101 11.68 4.57 3.09
C HIS A 101 11.18 4.04 4.44
N GLY A 102 10.61 4.91 5.28
CA GLY A 102 10.07 4.58 6.61
C GLY A 102 8.76 3.77 6.59
N HIS A 103 8.61 2.83 5.66
CA HIS A 103 7.40 2.05 5.50
C HIS A 103 7.66 0.55 5.66
N ALA A 104 6.82 -0.09 6.46
CA ALA A 104 6.81 -1.54 6.60
C ALA A 104 5.42 -2.12 6.37
N HIS A 105 5.40 -3.35 5.89
CA HIS A 105 4.19 -4.15 5.72
C HIS A 105 4.08 -5.14 6.88
N LEU A 106 3.06 -4.99 7.72
CA LEU A 106 2.70 -5.98 8.72
C LEU A 106 1.73 -6.98 8.11
N LEU A 107 2.19 -8.22 7.91
CA LEU A 107 1.42 -9.33 7.38
C LEU A 107 0.87 -10.21 8.52
N CYS A 108 -0.44 -10.41 8.55
CA CYS A 108 -1.06 -11.41 9.40
C CYS A 108 -0.87 -12.81 8.78
N GLN A 109 -0.20 -13.70 9.50
CA GLN A 109 0.07 -15.06 9.04
C GLN A 109 -1.15 -15.99 9.09
N SER A 110 -2.23 -15.57 9.76
CA SER A 110 -3.47 -16.37 9.84
C SER A 110 -4.50 -16.00 8.78
N CYS A 111 -4.71 -14.72 8.49
CA CYS A 111 -5.75 -14.27 7.56
C CYS A 111 -5.20 -13.55 6.32
N GLY A 112 -3.89 -13.32 6.24
CA GLY A 112 -3.27 -12.63 5.10
C GLY A 112 -3.54 -11.12 5.03
N THR A 113 -4.22 -10.51 6.02
CA THR A 113 -4.36 -9.05 6.08
C THR A 113 -3.00 -8.38 6.12
N VAL A 114 -2.85 -7.28 5.37
CA VAL A 114 -1.64 -6.47 5.36
C VAL A 114 -1.96 -5.06 5.85
N LEU A 115 -1.22 -4.60 6.85
CA LEU A 115 -1.28 -3.24 7.37
C LEU A 115 0.03 -2.51 7.06
N CYS A 116 -0.11 -1.28 6.61
CA CYS A 116 0.99 -0.41 6.26
C CYS A 116 1.40 0.49 7.45
N ILE A 117 2.62 0.35 7.92
CA ILE A 117 3.22 1.21 8.95
C ILE A 117 4.00 2.30 8.24
N HIS A 118 3.72 3.58 8.52
CA HIS A 118 4.26 4.71 7.75
C HIS A 118 5.32 5.55 8.49
N GLU A 119 5.60 5.23 9.75
CA GLU A 119 6.53 5.96 10.62
C GLU A 119 7.57 5.01 11.20
N LEU A 120 8.12 4.12 10.36
CA LEU A 120 9.16 3.20 10.80
C LEU A 120 10.53 3.87 10.78
N ALA A 121 11.16 3.98 11.94
CA ALA A 121 12.58 4.31 12.07
C ALA A 121 13.39 3.03 12.11
N ALA A 122 13.89 2.58 10.96
CA ALA A 122 14.81 1.45 10.86
C ALA A 122 16.24 1.95 10.58
N HIS A 123 17.21 1.42 11.34
CA HIS A 123 18.62 1.66 11.06
C HIS A 123 19.14 0.57 10.12
N ILE A 124 19.68 0.98 8.97
CA ILE A 124 20.37 0.08 8.04
C ILE A 124 21.86 0.46 8.05
N PRO A 125 22.77 -0.50 8.30
CA PRO A 125 24.20 -0.21 8.31
C PRO A 125 24.69 0.42 7.01
N GLN A 126 25.40 1.55 7.10
CA GLN A 126 25.90 2.30 5.94
C GLN A 126 26.80 1.45 5.02
N ALA A 127 27.55 0.51 5.58
CA ALA A 127 28.46 -0.39 4.86
C ALA A 127 27.77 -1.19 3.73
N ILE A 128 26.44 -1.38 3.80
CA ILE A 128 25.68 -2.02 2.73
C ILE A 128 25.65 -1.13 1.48
N PHE A 129 25.41 0.18 1.63
CA PHE A 129 25.33 1.11 0.50
C PHE A 129 26.70 1.38 -0.14
N ASP A 130 27.77 1.18 0.63
CA ASP A 130 29.14 1.33 0.12
C ASP A 130 29.55 0.15 -0.78
N THR A 131 28.85 -0.99 -0.66
CA THR A 131 29.16 -2.25 -1.38
C THR A 131 28.09 -2.67 -2.38
N TYR A 132 26.85 -2.18 -2.24
CA TYR A 132 25.73 -2.51 -3.11
C TYR A 132 25.07 -1.27 -3.71
N GLN A 133 24.74 -1.35 -5.01
CA GLN A 133 23.81 -0.40 -5.63
C GLN A 133 22.37 -0.78 -5.26
N VAL A 134 21.90 -0.28 -4.13
CA VAL A 134 20.55 -0.55 -3.63
C VAL A 134 19.51 0.25 -4.43
N SER A 135 18.58 -0.45 -5.08
CA SER A 135 17.49 0.16 -5.86
C SER A 135 16.15 0.20 -5.12
N ASN A 136 15.95 -0.67 -4.12
CA ASN A 136 14.72 -0.74 -3.33
C ASN A 136 14.98 -1.34 -1.94
N ILE A 137 14.17 -0.94 -0.95
CA ILE A 137 14.19 -1.47 0.41
C ILE A 137 12.74 -1.78 0.81
N GLU A 138 12.50 -3.03 1.21
CA GLU A 138 11.20 -3.49 1.70
C GLU A 138 11.36 -4.12 3.08
N ILE A 139 10.55 -3.66 4.04
CA ILE A 139 10.54 -4.19 5.40
C ILE A 139 9.19 -4.87 5.62
N SER A 140 9.22 -6.15 5.98
CA SER A 140 8.03 -6.94 6.29
C SER A 140 8.10 -7.47 7.72
N LEU A 141 7.04 -7.20 8.48
CA LEU A 141 6.80 -7.74 9.81
C LEU A 141 5.73 -8.83 9.70
N LYS A 142 5.94 -9.99 10.33
CA LYS A 142 5.01 -11.12 10.28
C LYS A 142 4.51 -11.43 11.68
N GLY A 143 3.21 -11.65 11.82
CA GLY A 143 2.59 -11.96 13.11
C GLY A 143 1.09 -12.20 12.98
N LEU A 144 0.32 -11.92 14.04
CA LEU A 144 -1.13 -12.05 14.06
C LEU A 144 -1.79 -10.67 14.19
N CYS A 145 -2.83 -10.41 13.41
CA CYS A 145 -3.66 -9.22 13.60
C CYS A 145 -4.50 -9.33 14.89
N PRO A 146 -5.01 -8.21 15.44
CA PRO A 146 -5.82 -8.24 16.68
C PRO A 146 -7.01 -9.20 16.62
N ASP A 147 -7.67 -9.32 15.46
CA ASP A 147 -8.82 -10.20 15.30
C ASP A 147 -8.42 -11.68 15.35
N CYS A 148 -7.30 -12.05 14.72
CA CYS A 148 -6.78 -13.42 14.78
C CYS A 148 -6.22 -13.76 16.17
N GLN A 149 -5.63 -12.79 16.88
CA GLN A 149 -5.21 -12.99 18.27
C GLN A 149 -6.42 -13.30 19.18
N LYS A 150 -7.53 -12.55 19.03
CA LYS A 150 -8.77 -12.80 19.76
C LYS A 150 -9.39 -14.16 19.41
N ALA A 151 -9.44 -14.51 18.13
CA ALA A 151 -9.98 -15.80 17.69
C ALA A 151 -9.19 -16.99 18.26
N ALA A 152 -7.86 -16.90 18.28
CA ALA A 152 -7.01 -17.92 18.88
C ALA A 152 -7.20 -18.05 20.40
N ALA A 153 -7.39 -16.93 21.10
CA ALA A 153 -7.64 -16.94 22.55
C ALA A 153 -8.97 -17.62 22.92
N VAL A 154 -10.01 -17.46 22.08
CA VAL A 154 -11.31 -18.12 22.28
C VAL A 154 -11.26 -19.62 21.99
N ALA A 155 -10.42 -20.07 21.05
CA ALA A 155 -10.29 -21.49 20.70
C ALA A 155 -9.55 -22.32 21.78
N HIS A 156 -8.88 -21.67 22.72
CA HIS A 156 -8.12 -22.31 23.82
C HIS A 156 -8.76 -22.10 25.21
N ALA A 157 -9.95 -21.50 25.26
CA ALA A 157 -10.77 -21.37 26.46
C ALA A 157 -11.89 -22.42 26.45
#